data_AF-A0A527ZT25-F1
#
_entry.id   AF-A0A527ZT25-F1
#
_cell.length_a   1.000
_cell.length_b   1.000
_cell.length_c   1.000
_cell.angle_alpha   90.00
_cell.angle_beta   90.00
_cell.angle_gamma   90.00
#
_symmetry.space_group_name_H-M   'P 1'
#
loop_
_entity.id
_entity.type
_entity.pdbx_description
1 polymer ?
#
loop_
_entity_poly.entity_id
_entity_poly.type
_entity_poly.pdbx_seq_one_letter_code
_entity_poly.pdbx_strand_id
1 'polypeptide(L)'
;RAEAKKLSRLAATLYAAESMRLTTRLMQVASWLLLQRAANSGEMTRDQVASEKSKVRLDTASANDDAAGWVELPKDFLDLVDRSLRLQALVRRMDEEIYGGAVADVSPSSRRVNPVSDQITLLNTAFARG
;
A
#
# COMPACT_ATOMS: atom_id res chain seq x y z
N ARG A 1 15.01 18.56 -13.52
CA ARG A 1 15.86 18.08 -14.64
C ARG A 1 17.21 18.81 -14.74
N ALA A 2 17.29 20.12 -14.47
CA ALA A 2 18.57 20.86 -14.50
C ALA A 2 19.58 20.37 -13.45
N GLU A 3 19.13 20.02 -12.24
CA GLU A 3 19.99 19.52 -11.16
C GLU A 3 20.65 18.16 -11.47
N ALA A 4 19.99 17.29 -12.24
CA ALA A 4 20.56 15.99 -12.62
C ALA A 4 21.76 16.11 -13.59
N LYS A 5 21.93 17.26 -14.28
CA LYS A 5 23.06 17.50 -15.19
C LYS A 5 24.38 17.80 -14.47
N LYS A 6 24.35 18.11 -13.18
CA LYS A 6 25.54 18.43 -12.36
C LYS A 6 26.06 17.22 -11.56
N LEU A 7 25.39 16.08 -11.65
CA LEU A 7 25.74 14.87 -10.91
C LEU A 7 27.04 14.26 -11.44
N SER A 8 27.83 13.66 -10.55
CA SER A 8 28.89 12.75 -10.98
C SER A 8 28.31 11.60 -11.81
N ARG A 9 29.13 10.94 -12.63
CA ARG A 9 28.68 9.77 -13.42
C ARG A 9 28.02 8.72 -12.54
N LEU A 10 28.57 8.49 -11.34
CA LEU A 10 28.08 7.51 -10.40
C LEU A 10 26.70 7.93 -9.84
N ALA A 11 26.55 9.18 -9.38
CA ALA A 11 25.27 9.68 -8.92
C ALA A 11 24.21 9.75 -10.03
N ALA A 12 24.60 10.03 -11.27
CA ALA A 12 23.70 9.97 -12.44
C ALA A 12 23.18 8.56 -12.71
N THR A 13 24.04 7.53 -12.60
CA THR A 13 23.60 6.12 -12.75
C THR A 13 22.64 5.70 -11.62
N LEU A 14 22.92 6.13 -10.39
CA LEU A 14 22.05 5.86 -9.26
C LEU A 14 20.70 6.57 -9.40
N TYR A 15 20.71 7.85 -9.79
CA TYR A 15 19.51 8.63 -10.07
C TYR A 15 18.63 7.95 -11.12
N ALA A 16 19.23 7.42 -12.20
CA ALA A 16 18.49 6.71 -13.24
C ALA A 16 17.86 5.41 -12.72
N ALA A 17 18.62 4.60 -11.98
CA ALA A 17 18.12 3.36 -11.38
C ALA A 17 17.00 3.63 -10.36
N GLU A 18 17.18 4.61 -9.49
CA GLU A 18 16.20 4.96 -8.46
C GLU A 18 14.94 5.59 -9.09
N SER A 19 15.08 6.33 -10.19
CA SER A 19 13.92 6.84 -10.95
C SER A 19 13.07 5.71 -11.52
N MET A 20 13.68 4.62 -12.01
CA MET A 20 12.94 3.45 -12.47
C MET A 20 12.24 2.73 -11.31
N ARG A 21 12.91 2.57 -10.16
CA ARG A 21 12.30 1.98 -8.96
C ARG A 21 11.09 2.81 -8.49
N LEU A 22 11.23 4.13 -8.47
CA LEU A 22 10.16 5.04 -8.14
C LEU A 22 8.95 4.86 -9.07
N THR A 23 9.15 4.81 -10.39
CA THR A 23 8.03 4.63 -11.33
C THR A 23 7.40 3.25 -11.22
N THR A 24 8.20 2.19 -11.08
CA THR A 24 7.67 0.82 -10.85
C THR A 24 6.85 0.76 -9.57
N ARG A 25 7.34 1.36 -8.48
CA ARG A 25 6.61 1.44 -7.21
C ARG A 25 5.27 2.16 -7.36
N LEU A 26 5.27 3.33 -7.98
CA LEU A 26 4.04 4.10 -8.18
C LEU A 26 3.04 3.37 -9.07
N MET A 27 3.53 2.66 -10.10
CA MET A 27 2.69 1.82 -10.96
C MET A 27 2.05 0.68 -10.16
N GLN A 28 2.83 -0.03 -9.34
CA GLN A 28 2.31 -1.10 -8.49
C GLN A 28 1.23 -0.61 -7.54
N VAL A 29 1.47 0.54 -6.88
CA VAL A 29 0.49 1.20 -6.02
C VAL A 29 -0.76 1.59 -6.80
N ALA A 30 -0.62 2.21 -7.96
CA ALA A 30 -1.75 2.62 -8.79
C ALA A 30 -2.59 1.43 -9.25
N SER A 31 -1.96 0.35 -9.70
CA SER A 31 -2.63 -0.90 -10.09
C SER A 31 -3.46 -1.48 -8.93
N TRP A 32 -2.91 -1.48 -7.71
CA TRP A 32 -3.66 -1.92 -6.53
C TRP A 32 -4.87 -1.03 -6.24
N LEU A 33 -4.70 0.30 -6.31
CA LEU A 33 -5.79 1.25 -6.07
C LEU A 33 -6.90 1.13 -7.11
N LEU A 34 -6.55 0.88 -8.38
CA LEU A 34 -7.53 0.63 -9.45
C LEU A 34 -8.29 -0.67 -9.23
N LEU A 35 -7.60 -1.74 -8.81
CA LEU A 35 -8.24 -3.00 -8.43
C LEU A 35 -9.23 -2.78 -7.28
N GLN A 36 -8.84 -2.04 -6.24
CA GLN A 36 -9.73 -1.74 -5.12
C GLN A 36 -10.93 -0.87 -5.55
N ARG A 37 -10.72 0.08 -6.47
CA ARG A 37 -11.81 0.89 -7.03
C ARG A 37 -12.83 0.02 -7.75
N ALA A 38 -12.38 -0.89 -8.63
CA ALA A 38 -13.25 -1.79 -9.39
C ALA A 38 -13.99 -2.79 -8.49
N ALA A 39 -13.33 -3.29 -7.44
CA ALA A 39 -13.96 -4.13 -6.43
C ALA A 39 -15.07 -3.35 -5.67
N ASN A 40 -14.80 -2.11 -5.28
CA ASN A 40 -15.75 -1.27 -4.54
C ASN A 40 -16.94 -0.80 -5.40
N SER A 41 -16.77 -0.64 -6.71
CA SER A 41 -17.87 -0.28 -7.62
C SER A 41 -18.74 -1.47 -8.04
N GLY A 42 -18.35 -2.70 -7.69
CA GLY A 42 -19.04 -3.92 -8.10
C GLY A 42 -18.81 -4.30 -9.56
N GLU A 43 -17.81 -3.69 -10.23
CA GLU A 43 -17.42 -4.02 -11.61
C GLU A 43 -16.73 -5.40 -11.72
N MET A 44 -16.23 -5.95 -10.61
CA MET A 44 -15.55 -7.24 -10.57
C MET A 44 -16.16 -8.18 -9.53
N THR A 45 -16.24 -9.47 -9.87
CA THR A 45 -16.60 -10.52 -8.91
C THR A 45 -15.46 -10.80 -7.95
N ARG A 46 -15.76 -11.45 -6.81
CA ARG A 46 -14.73 -11.81 -5.80
C ARG A 46 -13.60 -12.67 -6.39
N ASP A 47 -13.94 -13.60 -7.28
CA ASP A 47 -12.96 -14.48 -7.93
C ASP A 47 -12.06 -13.71 -8.92
N GLN A 48 -12.62 -12.75 -9.65
CA GLN A 48 -11.84 -11.87 -10.52
C GLN A 48 -10.89 -10.99 -9.71
N VAL A 49 -11.35 -10.44 -8.58
CA VAL A 49 -10.50 -9.65 -7.68
C VAL A 49 -9.36 -10.50 -7.13
N ALA A 50 -9.63 -11.73 -6.68
CA ALA A 50 -8.59 -12.63 -6.17
C ALA A 50 -7.53 -12.97 -7.24
N SER A 51 -7.97 -13.24 -8.48
CA SER A 51 -7.08 -13.51 -9.62
C SER A 51 -6.18 -12.32 -9.93
N GLU A 52 -6.73 -11.11 -10.06
CA GLU A 52 -5.94 -9.90 -10.34
C GLU A 52 -5.03 -9.54 -9.15
N LYS A 53 -5.49 -9.70 -7.92
CA LYS A 53 -4.69 -9.46 -6.71
C LYS A 53 -3.42 -10.29 -6.68
N SER A 54 -3.47 -11.55 -7.12
CA SER A 54 -2.29 -12.43 -7.18
C SER A 54 -1.16 -11.91 -8.09
N LYS A 55 -1.49 -11.03 -9.04
CA LYS A 55 -0.55 -10.42 -9.99
C LYS A 55 0.07 -9.13 -9.44
N VAL A 56 -0.58 -8.49 -8.48
CA VAL A 56 -0.10 -7.23 -7.88
C VAL A 56 1.00 -7.53 -6.87
N ARG A 57 2.15 -6.89 -7.04
CA ARG A 57 3.28 -6.95 -6.10
C ARG A 57 3.53 -5.57 -5.51
N LEU A 58 3.78 -5.49 -4.20
CA LEU A 58 3.97 -4.25 -3.44
C LEU A 58 5.31 -4.26 -2.69
N ASP A 59 6.38 -4.67 -3.37
CA ASP A 59 7.69 -5.01 -2.78
C ASP A 59 8.86 -4.23 -3.40
N THR A 60 8.60 -3.15 -4.15
CA THR A 60 9.67 -2.35 -4.77
C THR A 60 10.48 -1.56 -3.75
N ALA A 61 11.66 -2.07 -3.38
CA ALA A 61 12.61 -1.41 -2.50
C ALA A 61 13.39 -0.26 -3.19
N SER A 62 13.87 0.69 -2.39
CA SER A 62 14.80 1.75 -2.80
C SER A 62 16.25 1.37 -2.50
N ALA A 63 17.21 2.12 -3.04
CA ALA A 63 18.60 1.97 -2.60
C ALA A 63 18.73 2.44 -1.14
N ASN A 64 19.75 1.92 -0.46
CA ASN A 64 20.09 2.37 0.89
C ASN A 64 20.79 3.74 0.83
N ASP A 65 20.66 4.51 1.91
CA ASP A 65 21.26 5.84 2.02
C ASP A 65 22.81 5.83 2.04
N ASP A 66 23.43 4.67 2.26
CA ASP A 66 24.88 4.45 2.20
C ASP A 66 25.40 4.18 0.78
N ALA A 67 24.51 4.07 -0.22
CA ALA A 67 24.89 3.83 -1.59
C ALA A 67 25.82 4.94 -2.09
N ALA A 68 26.88 4.55 -2.81
CA ALA A 68 27.78 5.51 -3.43
C ALA A 68 26.98 6.47 -4.33
N GLY A 69 27.21 7.77 -4.20
CA GLY A 69 26.51 8.82 -4.97
C GLY A 69 25.12 9.20 -4.43
N TRP A 70 24.63 8.59 -3.33
CA TRP A 70 23.34 8.94 -2.73
C TRP A 70 23.29 10.39 -2.22
N VAL A 71 24.37 10.84 -1.56
CA VAL A 71 24.50 12.20 -1.00
C VAL A 71 24.45 13.30 -2.08
N GLU A 72 24.77 12.98 -3.33
CA GLU A 72 24.70 13.92 -4.45
C GLU A 72 23.29 14.04 -5.04
N LEU A 73 22.35 13.16 -4.68
CA LEU A 73 21.02 13.16 -5.28
C LEU A 73 20.25 14.44 -4.90
N PRO A 74 19.46 15.02 -5.83
CA PRO A 74 18.69 16.23 -5.53
C PRO A 74 17.68 15.98 -4.41
N LYS A 75 17.62 16.90 -3.45
CA LYS A 75 16.72 16.80 -2.29
C LYS A 75 15.25 16.58 -2.68
N ASP A 76 14.75 17.32 -3.66
CA ASP A 76 13.36 17.15 -4.15
C ASP A 76 13.07 15.75 -4.69
N PHE A 77 14.09 15.09 -5.27
CA PHE A 77 13.97 13.72 -5.75
C PHE A 77 13.93 12.73 -4.57
N LEU A 78 14.80 12.92 -3.57
CA LEU A 78 14.79 12.12 -2.34
C LEU A 78 13.46 12.24 -1.60
N ASP A 79 12.91 13.45 -1.47
CA ASP A 79 11.59 13.70 -0.88
C ASP A 79 10.48 12.92 -1.60
N LEU A 80 10.57 12.79 -2.93
CA LEU A 80 9.61 12.02 -3.74
C LEU A 80 9.77 10.51 -3.52
N VAL A 81 11.00 10.02 -3.44
CA VAL A 81 11.32 8.63 -3.10
C VAL A 81 10.73 8.28 -1.73
N ASP A 82 10.98 9.10 -0.71
CA ASP A 82 10.45 8.89 0.64
C ASP A 82 8.92 8.87 0.70
N ARG A 83 8.26 9.82 0.02
CA ARG A 83 6.79 9.84 -0.06
C ARG A 83 6.26 8.58 -0.73
N SER A 84 6.90 8.11 -1.79
CA SER A 84 6.50 6.90 -2.50
C SER A 84 6.66 5.64 -1.64
N LEU A 85 7.71 5.55 -0.82
CA LEU A 85 7.93 4.45 0.13
C LEU A 85 6.87 4.43 1.22
N ARG A 86 6.56 5.59 1.81
CA ARG A 86 5.47 5.73 2.81
C ARG A 86 4.12 5.33 2.23
N LEU A 87 3.84 5.73 0.99
CA LEU A 87 2.62 5.35 0.29
C LEU A 87 2.54 3.84 0.04
N GLN A 88 3.62 3.22 -0.45
CA GLN A 88 3.68 1.76 -0.62
C GLN A 88 3.46 1.04 0.71
N ALA A 89 4.07 1.50 1.80
CA ALA A 89 3.89 0.90 3.12
C ALA A 89 2.45 1.01 3.62
N LEU A 90 1.79 2.15 3.39
CA LEU A 90 0.37 2.33 3.71
C LEU A 90 -0.51 1.36 2.92
N VAL A 91 -0.31 1.28 1.59
CA VAL A 91 -1.08 0.39 0.73
C VAL A 91 -0.85 -1.08 1.10
N ARG A 92 0.37 -1.47 1.47
CA ARG A 92 0.65 -2.83 1.94
C ARG A 92 -0.12 -3.17 3.21
N ARG A 93 -0.20 -2.25 4.18
CA ARG A 93 -1.02 -2.45 5.39
C ARG A 93 -2.51 -2.57 5.04
N MET A 94 -3.00 -1.74 4.11
CA MET A 94 -4.38 -1.85 3.65
C MET A 94 -4.65 -3.19 2.95
N ASP A 95 -3.71 -3.69 2.14
CA ASP A 95 -3.82 -5.03 1.53
C ASP A 95 -3.87 -6.13 2.59
N GLU A 96 -3.00 -6.05 3.60
CA GLU A 96 -2.98 -6.99 4.73
C GLU A 96 -4.28 -6.93 5.55
N GLU A 97 -4.85 -5.75 5.79
CA GLU A 97 -6.12 -5.59 6.51
C GLU A 97 -7.32 -6.14 5.71
N ILE A 98 -7.35 -5.93 4.39
CA ILE A 98 -8.45 -6.36 3.52
C ILE A 98 -8.38 -7.86 3.19
N TYR A 99 -7.17 -8.38 2.92
CA TYR A 99 -6.97 -9.73 2.38
C TYR A 99 -6.17 -10.66 3.32
N GLY A 100 -5.40 -10.13 4.26
CA GLY A 100 -4.56 -10.91 5.19
C GLY A 100 -5.31 -11.56 6.36
N GLY A 101 -6.53 -11.10 6.67
CA GLY A 101 -7.39 -11.69 7.70
C GLY A 101 -7.83 -13.14 7.45
N ALA A 102 -7.67 -13.66 6.23
CA ALA A 102 -8.04 -15.04 5.88
C ALA A 102 -7.06 -16.11 6.41
N VAL A 103 -5.84 -15.73 6.85
CA VAL A 103 -4.82 -16.68 7.34
C VAL A 103 -4.75 -16.72 8.87
N ALA A 104 -5.40 -15.78 9.57
CA ALA A 104 -5.41 -15.68 11.02
C ALA A 104 -6.70 -16.17 11.69
N ASP A 105 -7.62 -16.80 10.94
CA ASP A 105 -8.85 -17.39 11.50
C ASP A 105 -8.67 -18.89 11.83
N VAL A 106 -7.56 -19.19 12.52
CA VAL A 106 -7.47 -20.36 13.42
C VAL A 106 -7.08 -19.86 14.82
N SER A 107 -7.82 -18.88 15.32
CA SER A 107 -7.94 -18.62 16.76
C SER A 107 -9.25 -17.87 17.05
N PRO A 108 -10.25 -18.51 17.70
CA PRO A 108 -11.58 -17.94 17.89
C PRO A 108 -11.64 -16.94 19.07
N SER A 109 -10.79 -15.91 19.05
CA SER A 109 -10.82 -14.89 20.11
C SER A 109 -10.15 -13.60 19.67
N SER A 110 -10.78 -12.90 18.72
CA SER A 110 -10.81 -11.42 18.62
C SER A 110 -11.63 -10.97 17.41
N ARG A 111 -12.81 -11.58 17.19
CA ARG A 111 -13.86 -10.89 16.44
C ARG A 111 -14.17 -9.67 17.30
N ARG A 112 -13.70 -8.48 16.93
CA ARG A 112 -14.05 -7.22 17.61
C ARG A 112 -15.56 -7.06 17.49
N VAL A 113 -16.27 -7.62 18.46
CA VAL A 113 -17.70 -7.44 18.62
C VAL A 113 -17.87 -5.95 18.87
N ASN A 114 -18.62 -5.29 17.99
CA ASN A 114 -18.89 -3.88 18.08
C ASN A 114 -19.71 -3.65 19.36
N PRO A 115 -19.13 -3.07 20.44
CA PRO A 115 -19.81 -2.98 21.73
C PRO A 115 -21.07 -2.12 21.65
N VAL A 116 -21.14 -1.20 20.67
CA VAL A 116 -22.32 -0.38 20.41
C VAL A 116 -23.44 -1.23 19.79
N SER A 117 -23.10 -2.17 18.91
CA SER A 117 -24.08 -3.08 18.32
C SER A 117 -24.72 -3.98 19.38
N ASP A 118 -23.93 -4.49 20.32
CA ASP A 118 -24.43 -5.30 21.43
C ASP A 118 -25.38 -4.50 22.33
N GLN A 119 -25.04 -3.24 22.62
CA GLN A 119 -25.90 -2.33 23.38
C GLN A 119 -27.21 -2.04 22.66
N ILE A 120 -27.19 -1.84 21.33
CA ILE A 120 -28.39 -1.64 20.52
C ILE A 120 -29.26 -2.90 20.54
N THR A 121 -28.67 -4.09 20.44
CA THR A 121 -29.42 -5.35 20.53
C THR A 121 -30.05 -5.55 21.90
N LEU A 122 -29.36 -5.17 22.98
CA LEU A 122 -29.85 -5.28 24.36
C LEU A 122 -31.00 -4.29 24.63
N LEU A 123 -30.91 -3.06 24.11
CA LEU A 123 -32.00 -2.08 24.16
C LEU A 123 -33.21 -2.59 23.38
N ASN A 124 -33.02 -3.08 22.14
CA ASN A 124 -34.12 -3.63 21.36
C ASN A 124 -34.78 -4.84 22.05
N THR A 125 -34.01 -5.72 22.69
CA THR A 125 -34.61 -6.86 23.41
C THR A 125 -35.33 -6.45 24.69
N ALA A 126 -34.84 -5.44 25.41
CA ALA A 126 -35.51 -4.92 26.61
C ALA A 126 -36.81 -4.16 26.30
N PHE A 127 -36.88 -3.47 25.16
CA PHE A 127 -38.00 -2.59 24.82
C PHE A 127 -38.92 -3.08 23.68
N ALA A 128 -38.59 -4.16 22.95
CA ALA A 128 -39.45 -4.69 21.87
C ALA A 128 -40.60 -5.60 22.33
N ARG A 129 -40.77 -5.80 23.65
CA ARG A 129 -41.99 -6.38 24.23
C ARG A 129 -42.77 -5.30 24.98
N GLY A 130 -43.37 -4.40 24.21
CA GLY A 130 -44.36 -3.41 24.63
C GLY A 130 -45.39 -3.25 23.53
#